data_AF-A0A5D8YF24-F1
#
_entry.id   AF-A0A5D8YF24-F1
#
_cell.length_a   1.000
_cell.length_b   1.000
_cell.length_c   1.000
_cell.angle_alpha   90.00
_cell.angle_beta   90.00
_cell.angle_gamma   90.00
#
_symmetry.space_group_name_H-M   'P 1'
#
loop_
_entity.id
_entity.type
_entity.pdbx_description
1 polymer ?
#
loop_
_entity_poly.entity_id
_entity_poly.type
_entity_poly.pdbx_seq_one_letter_code
_entity_poly.pdbx_strand_id
1 'polypeptide(L)' 'MDLRKIKKLIDLLEASNLTEIEIKEGEETVRLARNASRPVEVAYAPAPAAQAAPA' A
#
# COMPACT_ATOMS: atom_id res chain seq x y z
N MET A 1 4.36 16.57 -5.50
CA MET A 1 3.11 16.63 -4.70
C MET A 1 3.37 17.36 -3.37
N ASP A 2 2.51 18.27 -2.88
CA ASP A 2 2.77 19.08 -1.66
C ASP A 2 1.97 18.64 -0.43
N LEU A 3 2.49 18.88 0.78
CA LEU A 3 1.80 18.61 2.05
C LEU A 3 0.42 19.28 2.17
N ARG A 4 0.23 20.45 1.53
CA ARG A 4 -1.06 21.15 1.49
C ARG A 4 -2.11 20.39 0.66
N LYS A 5 -1.69 19.74 -0.44
CA LYS A 5 -2.58 18.91 -1.27
C LYS A 5 -2.98 17.66 -0.49
N ILE A 6 -2.01 16.99 0.14
CA ILE A 6 -2.26 15.77 0.95
C ILE A 6 -3.28 16.02 2.06
N LYS A 7 -3.18 17.13 2.81
CA LYS A 7 -4.19 17.48 3.84
C LYS A 7 -5.60 17.59 3.28
N LYS A 8 -5.77 18.30 2.16
CA LYS A 8 -7.08 18.41 1.49
C LYS A 8 -7.61 17.05 1.05
N LEU A 9 -6.74 16.12 0.64
CA LEU A 9 -7.15 14.77 0.27
C LEU A 9 -7.59 13.95 1.49
N ILE A 10 -6.95 14.13 2.65
CA ILE A 10 -7.40 13.52 3.91
C ILE A 10 -8.80 14.04 4.26
N ASP A 11 -8.98 15.37 4.25
CA ASP A 11 -10.29 15.99 4.54
C ASP A 11 -11.38 15.50 3.57
N LEU A 12 -11.07 15.40 2.27
CA LEU A 12 -11.99 14.89 1.25
C LEU A 12 -12.28 13.39 1.42
N LEU A 13 -11.28 12.58 1.76
CA LEU A 13 -11.44 11.15 2.01
C LEU A 13 -12.35 10.92 3.23
N GLU A 14 -12.18 11.72 4.29
CA GLU A 14 -13.02 11.68 5.48
C GLU A 14 -14.45 12.12 5.17
N ALA A 15 -14.63 13.30 4.57
CA ALA A 15 -15.93 13.87 4.26
C ALA A 15 -16.74 13.04 3.25
N SER A 16 -16.08 12.43 2.27
CA SER A 16 -16.73 11.61 1.23
C SER A 16 -17.03 10.18 1.70
N ASN A 17 -16.68 9.86 2.95
CA ASN A 17 -16.75 8.52 3.52
C ASN A 17 -16.06 7.44 2.66
N LEU A 18 -15.03 7.82 1.91
CA LEU A 18 -14.30 6.94 1.02
C LEU A 18 -13.25 6.13 1.77
N THR A 19 -12.99 4.93 1.28
CA THR A 19 -11.99 4.02 1.84
C THR A 19 -10.60 4.25 1.25
N GLU A 20 -10.52 4.70 -0.01
CA GLU A 20 -9.26 4.94 -0.72
C GLU A 20 -9.40 6.00 -1.82
N ILE A 21 -8.33 6.77 -2.06
CA ILE A 21 -8.15 7.69 -3.19
C ILE A 21 -6.73 7.47 -3.77
N GLU A 22 -6.62 7.36 -5.09
CA GLU A 22 -5.35 7.38 -5.82
C GLU A 22 -5.34 8.54 -6.82
N ILE A 23 -4.27 9.32 -6.82
CA ILE A 23 -4.08 10.45 -7.74
C ILE A 23 -2.72 10.31 -8.41
N LYS A 24 -2.72 10.46 -9.74
CA LYS A 24 -1.52 10.51 -10.58
C LYS A 24 -1.34 11.92 -11.11
N GLU A 25 -0.22 12.54 -10.80
CA GLU A 25 0.18 13.85 -11.30
C GLU A 25 1.54 13.68 -12.01
N GLY A 26 1.50 13.50 -13.33
CA GLY A 26 2.70 13.19 -14.12
C GLY A 26 3.32 11.85 -13.73
N GLU A 27 4.53 11.89 -13.18
CA GLU A 27 5.27 10.71 -12.70
C GLU A 27 4.99 10.40 -11.22
N GLU A 28 4.37 11.30 -10.46
CA GLU A 28 4.05 11.08 -9.05
C GLU A 28 2.68 10.42 -8.89
N THR A 29 2.64 9.28 -8.18
CA THR A 29 1.39 8.64 -7.75
C THR A 29 1.28 8.72 -6.24
N VAL A 30 0.15 9.22 -5.74
CA VAL A 30 -0.16 9.26 -4.31
C VAL A 30 -1.45 8.50 -4.05
N ARG A 31 -1.35 7.51 -3.17
CA ARG A 31 -2.46 6.66 -2.75
C ARG A 31 -2.71 6.88 -1.26
N LEU A 32 -3.92 7.27 -0.91
CA LEU A 32 -4.40 7.47 0.46
C LEU A 32 -5.48 6.44 0.76
N ALA A 33 -5.35 5.70 1.85
CA ALA A 33 -6.36 4.76 2.33
C ALA A 33 -6.71 5.07 3.79
N ARG A 34 -8.01 5.10 4.11
CA ARG A 34 -8.53 5.40 5.45
C ARG A 34 -8.08 4.35 6.47
N ASN A 35 -8.16 3.09 6.04
CA ASN A 35 -7.74 1.95 6.81
C ASN A 35 -6.57 1.36 6.03
N ALA A 36 -5.36 1.86 6.26
CA ALA A 36 -4.14 1.15 5.85
C ALA A 36 -4.03 -0.10 6.75
N SER A 37 -4.96 -1.05 6.54
CA SER A 37 -5.06 -2.27 7.32
C SER A 37 -3.87 -3.15 6.97
N ARG A 38 -2.85 -2.96 7.80
CA ARG A 38 -1.62 -3.72 7.98
C ARG A 38 -0.63 -3.69 6.82
N PRO A 39 0.68 -3.56 7.10
CA PRO A 39 1.68 -4.00 6.14
C PRO A 39 1.31 -5.43 5.75
N VAL A 40 1.15 -5.67 4.45
CA VAL A 40 1.04 -7.03 3.94
C VAL A 40 2.37 -7.67 4.30
N GLU A 41 2.38 -8.48 5.37
CA GLU A 41 3.51 -9.34 5.68
C GLU A 41 3.68 -10.24 4.47
N VAL A 42 4.72 -9.95 3.67
CA VAL A 42 5.12 -10.80 2.55
C VAL A 42 5.54 -12.12 3.19
N ALA A 43 4.61 -13.07 3.22
CA ALA A 43 4.88 -14.42 3.67
C ALA A 43 5.82 -15.06 2.65
N TYR A 44 7.12 -15.01 2.96
CA TYR A 44 8.12 -15.75 2.21
C TYR A 44 7.77 -17.24 2.33
N ALA A 45 7.43 -17.84 1.18
CA ALA A 45 7.26 -19.28 1.10
C ALA A 45 8.58 -19.96 1.50
N PRO A 46 8.56 -20.99 2.36
CA PRO A 46 9.77 -21.70 2.75
C PRO A 46 10.43 -22.29 1.52
N ALA A 47 11.73 -22.04 1.36
CA ALA A 47 12.52 -22.60 0.28
C ALA A 47 12.49 -24.14 0.35
N PRO A 48 12.32 -24.84 -0.78
CA PRO A 48 12.30 -26.29 -0.79
C PRO A 48 13.63 -26.83 -0.28
N ALA A 49 13.56 -27.64 0.77
CA ALA A 49 14.72 -28.35 1.31
C ALA A 49 15.23 -29.33 0.24
N ALA A 50 16.50 -29.17 -0.15
CA ALA A 50 17.15 -30.12 -1.03
C ALA A 50 17.28 -31.47 -0.31
N GLN A 51 16.53 -32.48 -0.78
CA GLN A 51 16.71 -33.86 -0.36
C GLN A 51 18.09 -34.33 -0.84
N ALA A 52 18.98 -34.62 0.10
CA ALA A 52 20.24 -35.31 -0.20
C ALA A 52 19.92 -36.73 -0.66
N ALA A 53 20.37 -37.07 -1.86
CA ALA A 53 20.26 -38.42 -2.41
C ALA A 53 21.22 -39.37 -1.68
N PRO A 54 20.76 -40.54 -1.22
CA PRO A 54 21.65 -41.53 -0.59
C PRO A 54 22.53 -42.24 -1.64
N ALA A 55 23.72 -42.65 -1.19
CA ALA A 55 24.78 -43.30 -1.97
C ALA A 55 24.58 -44.82 -2.11
#